data_AF-A0A813H5U3-F1
#
_entry.id   AF-A0A813H5U3-F1
#
_cell.length_a   1.000
_cell.length_b   1.000
_cell.length_c   1.000
_cell.angle_alpha   90.00
_cell.angle_beta   90.00
_cell.angle_gamma   90.00
#
_symmetry.space_group_name_H-M   'P 1'
#
loop_
_entity.id
_entity.type
_entity.pdbx_description
1 polymer ?
#
loop_
_entity_poly.entity_id
_entity_poly.type
_entity_poly.pdbx_seq_one_letter_code
_entity_poly.pdbx_strand_id
1 'polypeptide(L)'
;MREAQSLNARTALNLGSSGIVSANRERLWAILRSGMCNAITLNEAEALALCGEVGVREACVTLAQCCDLVVLTLGAKAGCTIFPS
;
A
#
# COMPACT_ATOMS: atom_id res chain seq x y z
N MET A 1 -5.82 -9.94 -10.49
CA MET A 1 -5.08 -8.76 -11.02
C MET A 1 -4.68 -8.92 -12.49
N ARG A 2 -4.17 -10.08 -12.95
CA ARG A 2 -3.82 -10.29 -14.37
C ARG A 2 -4.98 -10.09 -15.36
N GLU A 3 -6.18 -10.56 -15.02
CA GLU A 3 -7.37 -10.37 -15.85
C GLU A 3 -7.76 -8.88 -15.94
N ALA A 4 -7.76 -8.16 -14.82
CA ALA A 4 -7.96 -6.71 -14.80
C ALA A 4 -6.93 -5.97 -15.68
N GLN A 5 -5.66 -6.38 -15.66
CA GLN A 5 -4.62 -5.81 -16.52
C GLN A 5 -4.88 -6.07 -18.01
N SER A 6 -5.38 -7.25 -18.38
CA SER A 6 -5.74 -7.54 -19.78
C SER A 6 -6.88 -6.66 -20.31
N LEU A 7 -7.69 -6.10 -19.40
CA LEU A 7 -8.75 -5.14 -19.69
C LEU A 7 -8.30 -3.68 -19.55
N ASN A 8 -7.00 -3.44 -19.35
CA ASN A 8 -6.43 -2.12 -19.07
C ASN A 8 -7.06 -1.44 -17.84
N ALA A 9 -7.58 -2.21 -16.89
CA ALA A 9 -8.18 -1.70 -15.67
C ALA A 9 -7.10 -1.45 -14.61
N ARG A 10 -7.22 -0.32 -13.89
CA ARG A 10 -6.38 -0.02 -12.72
C ARG A 10 -6.80 -0.88 -11.53
N THR A 11 -5.81 -1.38 -10.81
CA THR A 11 -6.01 -2.24 -9.64
C THR A 11 -5.64 -1.50 -8.36
N ALA A 12 -6.44 -1.69 -7.33
CA ALA A 12 -6.16 -1.18 -6.00
C ALA A 12 -6.08 -2.33 -4.99
N LEU A 13 -5.19 -2.21 -4.02
CA LEU A 13 -5.08 -3.12 -2.90
C LEU A 13 -5.43 -2.40 -1.61
N ASN A 14 -6.45 -2.89 -0.91
CA ASN A 14 -6.73 -2.48 0.46
C ASN A 14 -6.14 -3.49 1.44
N LEU A 15 -5.34 -3.01 2.38
CA LEU A 15 -4.77 -3.87 3.40
C LEU A 15 -5.83 -4.16 4.48
N GLY A 16 -5.78 -5.38 5.03
CA GLY A 16 -6.82 -5.87 5.94
C GLY A 16 -6.56 -5.49 7.40
N SER A 17 -5.61 -6.16 8.02
CA SER A 17 -5.15 -5.84 9.37
C SER A 17 -3.64 -5.99 9.45
N SER A 18 -3.00 -5.25 10.36
CA SER A 18 -1.55 -5.29 10.55
C SER A 18 -1.03 -6.72 10.80
N GLY A 19 -1.78 -7.58 11.50
CA GLY A 19 -1.40 -8.99 11.70
C GLY A 19 -1.34 -9.80 10.41
N ILE A 20 -2.33 -9.63 9.52
CA ILE A 20 -2.34 -10.29 8.20
C ILE A 20 -1.25 -9.72 7.29
N VAL A 21 -1.03 -8.40 7.34
CA VAL A 21 0.01 -7.72 6.58
C VAL A 21 1.39 -8.24 6.97
N SER A 22 1.69 -8.32 8.27
CA SER A 22 2.95 -8.88 8.77
C SER A 22 3.14 -10.33 8.32
N ALA A 23 2.11 -11.17 8.44
CA ALA A 23 2.18 -12.57 8.04
C ALA A 23 2.38 -12.78 6.52
N ASN A 24 1.99 -11.81 5.69
CA ASN A 24 2.07 -11.90 4.23
C ASN A 24 3.03 -10.88 3.61
N ARG A 25 3.90 -10.26 4.42
CA ARG A 25 4.69 -9.08 4.03
C ARG A 25 5.47 -9.28 2.73
N GLU A 26 6.19 -10.38 2.59
CA GLU A 26 6.98 -10.67 1.38
C GLU A 26 6.10 -10.83 0.13
N ARG A 27 4.97 -11.52 0.27
CA ARG A 27 4.00 -11.71 -0.82
C ARG A 27 3.37 -10.39 -1.24
N LEU A 28 3.03 -9.52 -0.29
CA LEU A 28 2.51 -8.19 -0.56
C LEU A 28 3.54 -7.34 -1.31
N TRP A 29 4.80 -7.34 -0.88
CA TRP A 29 5.88 -6.67 -1.61
C TRP A 29 6.09 -7.21 -3.01
N ALA A 30 5.99 -8.53 -3.21
CA ALA A 30 6.07 -9.12 -4.54
C ALA A 30 4.94 -8.62 -5.47
N ILE A 31 3.72 -8.47 -4.94
CA ILE A 31 2.59 -7.89 -5.71
C ILE A 31 2.87 -6.44 -6.07
N LEU A 32 3.30 -5.61 -5.11
CA LEU A 32 3.57 -4.20 -5.33
C LEU A 32 4.69 -3.98 -6.36
N ARG A 33 5.82 -4.68 -6.19
CA ARG A 33 6.99 -4.56 -7.09
C ARG A 33 6.76 -5.13 -8.49
N SER A 34 5.77 -6.01 -8.65
CA SER A 34 5.42 -6.55 -9.97
C SER A 34 4.68 -5.57 -10.87
N GLY A 35 4.29 -4.39 -10.37
CA GLY A 35 3.46 -3.42 -11.11
C GLY A 35 2.00 -3.89 -11.30
N MET A 36 1.59 -4.95 -10.59
CA MET A 36 0.20 -5.45 -10.62
C MET A 36 -0.78 -4.60 -9.81
N CYS A 37 -0.29 -3.59 -9.08
CA CYS A 37 -1.05 -2.78 -8.13
C CYS A 37 -0.80 -1.29 -8.40
N ASN A 38 -1.79 -0.59 -8.94
CA ASN A 38 -1.69 0.85 -9.23
C ASN A 38 -1.89 1.72 -7.99
N ALA A 39 -2.75 1.29 -7.08
CA ALA A 39 -3.07 2.04 -5.87
C ALA A 39 -3.04 1.14 -4.64
N ILE A 40 -2.59 1.69 -3.50
CA ILE A 40 -2.65 1.01 -2.21
C ILE A 40 -3.35 1.89 -1.18
N THR A 41 -4.29 1.30 -0.44
CA THR A 41 -4.96 1.94 0.69
C THR A 41 -4.58 1.18 1.96
N LEU A 42 -4.15 1.92 2.98
CA LEU A 42 -3.72 1.35 4.25
C LEU A 42 -3.86 2.36 5.39
N ASN A 43 -3.88 1.86 6.62
CA ASN A 43 -3.73 2.69 7.81
C ASN A 43 -2.28 2.74 8.30
N GLU A 44 -2.02 3.55 9.31
CA GLU A 44 -0.71 3.69 9.94
C GLU A 44 -0.11 2.34 10.41
N ALA A 45 -0.89 1.52 11.12
CA ALA A 45 -0.40 0.25 11.64
C ALA A 45 -0.04 -0.76 10.53
N GLU A 46 -0.78 -0.76 9.43
CA GLU A 46 -0.50 -1.57 8.25
C GLU A 46 0.70 -1.07 7.47
N ALA A 47 0.89 0.25 7.38
CA ALA A 47 2.07 0.84 6.76
C ALA A 47 3.35 0.42 7.51
N LEU A 48 3.33 0.47 8.84
CA LEU A 48 4.43 0.01 9.69
C LEU A 48 4.63 -1.51 9.56
N ALA A 49 3.56 -2.30 9.54
CA ALA A 49 3.65 -3.75 9.34
C ALA A 49 4.29 -4.11 7.98
N LEU A 50 3.96 -3.36 6.92
CA LEU A 50 4.43 -3.63 5.57
C LEU A 50 5.85 -3.11 5.32
N CYS A 51 6.14 -1.88 5.73
CA CYS A 51 7.41 -1.17 5.45
C CYS A 51 8.45 -1.35 6.57
N GLY A 52 8.08 -1.93 7.71
CA GLY A 52 8.90 -2.00 8.92
C GLY A 52 8.62 -0.83 9.85
N GLU A 53 9.26 -0.84 11.03
CA GLU A 53 9.16 0.22 12.05
C GLU A 53 9.89 1.51 11.62
N VAL A 54 9.56 2.03 10.43
CA VAL A 54 10.04 3.30 9.86
C VAL A 54 9.03 4.42 10.13
N GLY A 55 9.40 5.67 9.86
CA GLY A 55 8.44 6.75 9.92
C GLY A 55 7.33 6.59 8.87
N VAL A 56 6.09 6.97 9.21
CA VAL A 56 4.93 6.92 8.30
C VAL A 56 5.21 7.57 6.94
N ARG A 57 5.91 8.71 6.95
CA ARG A 57 6.30 9.41 5.72
C ARG A 57 7.24 8.57 4.86
N GLU A 58 8.19 7.88 5.47
CA GLU A 58 9.16 7.02 4.76
C GLU A 58 8.47 5.78 4.20
N ALA A 59 7.51 5.21 4.94
CA ALA A 59 6.66 4.14 4.42
C ALA A 59 5.89 4.60 3.17
N CYS A 60 5.27 5.78 3.20
CA CYS A 60 4.57 6.33 2.05
C CYS A 60 5.49 6.59 0.85
N VAL A 61 6.68 7.17 1.07
CA VAL A 61 7.68 7.39 0.01
C VAL A 61 8.09 6.05 -0.62
N THR A 62 8.32 5.03 0.20
CA THR A 62 8.69 3.70 -0.29
C THR A 62 7.56 3.07 -1.12
N LEU A 63 6.32 3.21 -0.68
CA LEU A 63 5.16 2.69 -1.41
C LEU A 63 4.88 3.44 -2.71
N ALA A 64 5.12 4.76 -2.74
CA ALA A 64 4.97 5.59 -3.93
C ALA A 64 5.97 5.24 -5.05
N GLN A 65 7.05 4.53 -4.73
CA GLN A 65 7.96 3.97 -5.77
C GLN A 65 7.36 2.75 -6.49
N CYS A 66 6.33 2.11 -5.93
CA CYS A 66 5.72 0.90 -6.46
C CYS A 66 4.29 1.11 -6.99
N CYS A 67 3.61 2.16 -6.53
CA CYS A 67 2.21 2.45 -6.86
C CYS A 67 2.07 3.90 -7.34
N ASP A 68 1.16 4.13 -8.28
CA ASP A 68 0.78 5.46 -8.76
C ASP A 68 0.09 6.30 -7.66
N LEU A 69 -0.55 5.62 -6.70
CA LEU A 69 -1.32 6.25 -5.63
C LEU A 69 -1.16 5.50 -4.31
N VAL A 70 -0.78 6.24 -3.26
CA VAL A 70 -0.80 5.74 -1.87
C VAL A 70 -1.80 6.56 -1.07
N VAL A 71 -2.77 5.88 -0.47
CA VAL A 71 -3.80 6.47 0.38
C VAL A 71 -3.60 5.98 1.80
N LEU A 72 -3.12 6.88 2.67
CA LEU A 72 -2.90 6.56 4.07
C LEU A 72 -3.99 7.16 4.96
N THR A 73 -4.59 6.33 5.80
CA THR A 73 -5.59 6.74 6.80
C THR A 73 -4.96 6.82 8.19
N LEU A 74 -5.06 8.00 8.83
CA LEU A 74 -4.44 8.30 10.12
C LEU A 74 -5.46 8.38 11.26
N GLY A 75 -6.27 7.33 11.41
CA GLY A 75 -7.20 7.15 12.53
C GLY A 75 -8.06 8.38 12.88
N ALA A 76 -8.49 8.47 14.14
CA ALA A 76 -9.39 9.53 14.61
C ALA A 76 -8.70 10.91 14.81
N LYS A 77 -7.39 11.03 14.55
CA LYS A 77 -6.61 12.23 14.88
C LYS A 77 -6.01 12.97 13.68
N ALA A 78 -5.94 12.37 12.49
CA ALA A 78 -5.37 13.04 11.33
C ALA A 78 -6.03 12.55 10.04
N GLY A 79 -6.18 13.48 9.09
CA GLY A 79 -6.87 13.24 7.83
C GLY A 79 -6.19 12.20 6.93
N CYS A 80 -6.80 11.99 5.76
CA CYS A 80 -6.22 11.19 4.70
C CYS A 80 -5.06 11.95 4.05
N THR A 81 -3.89 11.30 3.92
CA THR A 81 -2.78 11.86 3.13
C THR A 81 -2.65 11.06 1.85
N ILE A 82 -2.65 11.77 0.71
CA ILE A 82 -2.52 11.19 -0.62
C ILE A 82 -1.14 11.53 -1.16
N PHE A 83 -0.40 10.50 -1.57
CA PHE A 83 0.89 10.67 -2.21
C PHE A 83 0.76 10.27 -3.69
N PRO A 84 0.80 11.24 -4.62
CA PRO A 84 0.96 10.94 -6.04
C PRO A 84 2.41 10.54 -6.32
N SER A 85 2.59 9.51 -7.15
CA SER A 85 3.89 9.14 -7.74
C SER A 85 4.41 10.20 -8.72
#